data_AF-A0AAD3ASC8-F1
#
_entry.id   AF-A0AAD3ASC8-F1
#
_cell.length_a   1.000
_cell.length_b   1.000
_cell.length_c   1.000
_cell.angle_alpha   90.00
_cell.angle_beta   90.00
_cell.angle_gamma   90.00
#
_symmetry.space_group_name_H-M   'P 1'
#
loop_
_entity.id
_entity.type
_entity.pdbx_description
1 polymer ?
#
loop_
_entity_poly.entity_id
_entity_poly.type
_entity_poly.pdbx_seq_one_letter_code
_entity_poly.pdbx_strand_id
1 'polypeptide(L)'
;MPKAVLHINTEEEVLKVIELANTYKVPLTFRAAGTSLNGQGITDHVLVVITNKWNNYSIENDGEIIRLQPSLTGGQANLFLNKYGRKIGPDPSSVNVAKIGGIVANNASGMCCGFKHNSYNTLQDIRVIFSDGQVLDTKSVDSREKFAIISGVSGNDLLLEELSKLTHCHKFETYLRVFIDLDELLDTYNKLFLHNQPDIIIATSLDVFKSLNRIFEKITTPKAATITITSLKMLKFVNQQGFKNTLKLEKLDNSYICQRILEFTEAKDVSRKKHPATK
;
A
#
# COMPACT_ATOMS: atom_id res chain seq x y z
N MET A 1 -23.78 -20.15 -7.18
CA MET A 1 -23.28 -20.04 -8.57
C MET A 1 -22.98 -18.57 -8.83
N PRO A 2 -21.87 -18.21 -9.51
CA PRO A 2 -21.55 -16.81 -9.75
C PRO A 2 -22.64 -16.12 -10.57
N LYS A 3 -22.88 -14.82 -10.28
CA LYS A 3 -23.80 -13.96 -11.04
C LYS A 3 -23.22 -13.56 -12.40
N ALA A 4 -21.89 -13.49 -12.51
CA ALA A 4 -21.19 -13.22 -13.76
C ALA A 4 -19.82 -13.91 -13.78
N VAL A 5 -19.34 -14.24 -14.98
CA VAL A 5 -17.99 -14.76 -15.21
C VAL A 5 -17.30 -13.86 -16.23
N LEU A 6 -16.15 -13.29 -15.85
CA LEU A 6 -15.36 -12.41 -16.70
C LEU A 6 -14.06 -13.11 -17.10
N HIS A 7 -13.77 -13.14 -18.40
CA HIS A 7 -12.53 -13.69 -18.95
C HIS A 7 -11.55 -12.56 -19.24
N ILE A 8 -10.43 -12.53 -18.52
CA ILE A 8 -9.46 -11.44 -18.56
C ILE A 8 -8.16 -11.87 -19.27
N ASN A 9 -7.75 -11.05 -20.22
CA ASN A 9 -6.65 -11.29 -21.15
C ASN A 9 -5.45 -10.38 -20.91
N THR A 10 -5.66 -9.20 -20.29
CA THR A 10 -4.60 -8.20 -20.12
C THR A 10 -4.67 -7.51 -18.75
N GLU A 11 -3.57 -6.84 -18.37
CA GLU A 11 -3.46 -6.08 -17.12
C GLU A 11 -4.48 -4.94 -17.06
N GLU A 12 -4.68 -4.25 -18.18
CA GLU A 12 -5.62 -3.15 -18.32
C GLU A 12 -7.06 -3.59 -18.08
N GLU A 13 -7.42 -4.79 -18.56
CA GLU A 13 -8.73 -5.38 -18.29
C GLU A 13 -8.92 -5.70 -16.80
N VAL A 14 -7.87 -6.16 -16.09
CA VAL A 14 -7.93 -6.37 -14.63
C VAL A 14 -8.18 -5.05 -13.91
N LEU A 15 -7.42 -4.01 -14.24
CA LEU A 15 -7.55 -2.68 -13.63
C LEU A 15 -8.96 -2.11 -13.82
N LYS A 16 -9.50 -2.22 -15.04
CA LYS A 16 -10.86 -1.75 -15.35
C LYS A 16 -11.94 -2.52 -14.57
N VAL A 17 -11.78 -3.83 -14.41
CA VAL A 17 -12.72 -4.63 -13.62
C VAL A 17 -12.66 -4.27 -12.14
N ILE A 18 -11.47 -4.04 -11.59
CA ILE A 18 -11.30 -3.58 -10.20
C ILE A 18 -11.93 -2.20 -9.99
N GLU A 19 -11.70 -1.26 -10.91
CA GLU A 19 -12.31 0.08 -10.89
C GLU A 19 -13.84 0.01 -10.87
N LEU A 20 -14.44 -0.77 -11.77
CA LEU A 20 -15.89 -0.97 -11.84
C LEU A 20 -16.41 -1.65 -10.57
N ALA A 21 -15.73 -2.69 -10.09
CA ALA A 21 -16.10 -3.39 -8.87
C ALA A 21 -16.10 -2.46 -7.65
N ASN A 22 -15.11 -1.60 -7.52
CA ASN A 22 -15.05 -0.60 -6.44
C ASN A 22 -16.16 0.44 -6.57
N THR A 23 -16.43 0.91 -7.80
CA THR A 23 -17.49 1.89 -8.10
C THR A 23 -18.87 1.36 -7.72
N TYR A 24 -19.17 0.12 -8.11
CA TYR A 24 -20.47 -0.52 -7.87
C TYR A 24 -20.53 -1.33 -6.57
N LYS A 25 -19.43 -1.37 -5.80
CA LYS A 25 -19.28 -2.15 -4.56
C LYS A 25 -19.61 -3.63 -4.75
N VAL A 26 -19.12 -4.22 -5.84
CA VAL A 26 -19.34 -5.61 -6.20
C VAL A 26 -18.10 -6.44 -5.85
N PRO A 27 -18.23 -7.50 -5.04
CA PRO A 27 -17.12 -8.41 -4.75
C PRO A 27 -16.61 -9.14 -5.99
N LEU A 28 -15.28 -9.25 -6.10
CA LEU A 28 -14.59 -10.02 -7.14
C LEU A 28 -13.93 -11.26 -6.52
N THR A 29 -13.96 -12.37 -7.26
CA THR A 29 -13.20 -13.58 -6.92
C THR A 29 -12.37 -14.00 -8.11
N PHE A 30 -11.04 -13.98 -7.95
CA PHE A 30 -10.12 -14.36 -9.02
C PHE A 30 -9.89 -15.87 -9.03
N ARG A 31 -9.90 -16.47 -10.22
CA ARG A 31 -9.66 -17.89 -10.43
C ARG A 31 -8.66 -18.11 -11.56
N ALA A 32 -7.59 -18.85 -11.23
CA ALA A 32 -6.64 -19.36 -12.20
C ALA A 32 -7.14 -20.71 -12.77
N ALA A 33 -6.42 -21.81 -12.54
CA ALA A 33 -6.85 -23.14 -13.01
C ALA A 33 -8.06 -23.69 -12.24
N GLY A 34 -8.26 -23.25 -10.99
CA GLY A 34 -9.29 -23.81 -10.11
C GLY A 34 -8.98 -25.21 -9.58
N THR A 35 -7.69 -25.53 -9.41
CA THR A 35 -7.21 -26.80 -8.84
C THR A 35 -7.14 -26.79 -7.32
N SER A 36 -7.50 -25.67 -6.68
CA SER A 36 -7.49 -25.55 -5.24
C SER A 36 -8.63 -26.34 -4.59
N LEU A 37 -8.35 -26.93 -3.43
CA LEU A 37 -9.29 -27.74 -2.66
C LEU A 37 -9.94 -26.95 -1.51
N ASN A 38 -9.54 -25.70 -1.25
CA ASN A 38 -10.00 -24.93 -0.08
C ASN A 38 -11.07 -23.88 -0.42
N GLY A 39 -11.73 -24.00 -1.58
CA GLY A 39 -12.86 -23.14 -1.95
C GLY A 39 -12.53 -21.71 -2.36
N GLN A 40 -11.26 -21.34 -2.54
CA GLN A 40 -10.84 -19.96 -2.90
C GLN A 40 -11.41 -19.45 -4.24
N GLY A 41 -11.85 -20.36 -5.11
CA GLY A 41 -12.49 -20.03 -6.39
C GLY A 41 -14.02 -19.98 -6.34
N ILE A 42 -14.64 -20.09 -5.16
CA ILE A 42 -16.10 -20.13 -4.99
C ILE A 42 -16.61 -18.70 -4.76
N THR A 43 -17.67 -18.32 -5.49
CA THR A 43 -18.35 -17.04 -5.32
C THR A 43 -19.79 -17.11 -5.82
N ASP A 44 -20.65 -16.29 -5.23
CA ASP A 44 -22.00 -15.97 -5.69
C ASP A 44 -22.07 -14.59 -6.38
N HIS A 45 -20.93 -13.90 -6.54
CA HIS A 45 -20.81 -12.61 -7.22
C HIS A 45 -20.08 -12.78 -8.55
N VAL A 46 -19.04 -11.98 -8.80
CA VAL A 46 -18.31 -11.95 -10.07
C VAL A 46 -17.08 -12.85 -9.97
N LEU A 47 -17.03 -13.88 -10.81
CA LEU A 47 -15.86 -14.73 -10.97
C LEU A 47 -14.98 -14.18 -12.10
N VAL A 48 -13.74 -13.83 -11.78
CA VAL A 48 -12.76 -13.30 -12.73
C VAL A 48 -11.77 -14.40 -13.08
N VAL A 49 -11.74 -14.82 -14.34
CA VAL A 49 -10.94 -15.94 -14.83
C VAL A 49 -9.85 -15.44 -15.76
N ILE A 50 -8.60 -15.74 -15.45
CA ILE A 50 -7.48 -15.45 -16.36
C ILE A 50 -7.48 -16.43 -17.54
N THR A 51 -7.43 -15.90 -18.76
CA THR A 51 -7.37 -16.71 -19.98
C THR A 51 -5.94 -17.16 -20.29
N ASN A 52 -5.79 -18.05 -21.25
CA ASN A 52 -4.48 -18.54 -21.69
C ASN A 52 -3.66 -17.51 -22.47
N LYS A 53 -4.16 -16.27 -22.67
CA LYS A 53 -3.39 -15.18 -23.29
C LYS A 53 -2.28 -14.63 -22.39
N TRP A 54 -2.36 -14.88 -21.08
CA TRP A 54 -1.30 -14.56 -20.12
C TRP A 54 -0.18 -15.60 -20.12
N ASN A 55 0.51 -15.77 -21.25
CA ASN A 55 1.46 -16.87 -21.48
C ASN A 55 2.90 -16.44 -21.78
N ASN A 56 3.25 -15.16 -21.59
CA ASN A 56 4.63 -14.70 -21.77
C ASN A 56 5.56 -15.22 -20.67
N TYR A 57 6.82 -15.45 -21.04
CA TYR A 57 7.89 -15.81 -20.11
C TYR A 57 9.26 -15.31 -20.58
N SER A 58 10.20 -15.20 -19.64
CA SER A 58 11.62 -14.98 -19.94
C SER A 58 12.48 -15.84 -19.00
N ILE A 59 13.67 -16.22 -19.48
CA ILE A 59 14.64 -16.99 -18.70
C ILE A 59 15.95 -16.21 -18.68
N GLU A 60 16.55 -16.10 -17.51
CA GLU A 60 17.77 -15.34 -17.24
C GLU A 60 18.79 -16.22 -16.51
N ASN A 61 20.08 -15.85 -16.58
CA ASN A 61 21.18 -16.49 -15.85
C ASN A 61 21.17 -18.02 -15.97
N ASP A 62 21.12 -18.54 -17.19
CA ASP A 62 21.12 -19.99 -17.47
C ASP A 62 20.07 -20.78 -16.64
N GLY A 63 18.87 -20.20 -16.53
CA GLY A 63 17.74 -20.84 -15.87
C GLY A 63 17.67 -20.65 -14.37
N GLU A 64 18.57 -19.87 -13.76
CA GLU A 64 18.47 -19.51 -12.34
C GLU A 64 17.22 -18.68 -12.04
N ILE A 65 16.79 -17.87 -13.00
CA ILE A 65 15.62 -17.01 -12.87
C ILE A 65 14.70 -17.28 -14.07
N ILE A 66 13.42 -17.51 -13.78
CA ILE A 66 12.36 -17.57 -14.78
C ILE A 66 11.25 -16.59 -14.42
N ARG A 67 10.87 -15.74 -15.37
CA ARG A 67 9.70 -14.86 -15.26
C ARG A 67 8.54 -15.47 -16.01
N LEU A 68 7.37 -15.50 -15.40
CA LEU A 68 6.21 -16.21 -15.89
C LEU A 68 4.97 -15.34 -15.73
N GLN A 69 4.16 -15.24 -16.78
CA GLN A 69 2.79 -14.74 -16.67
C GLN A 69 1.87 -15.76 -15.99
N PRO A 70 0.78 -15.31 -15.34
CA PRO A 70 0.03 -16.11 -14.38
C PRO A 70 -0.73 -17.30 -14.98
N SER A 71 -0.94 -17.37 -16.30
CA SER A 71 -1.66 -18.48 -16.93
C SER A 71 -0.80 -19.63 -17.41
N LEU A 72 0.52 -19.52 -17.34
CA LEU A 72 1.40 -20.67 -17.56
C LEU A 72 1.22 -21.69 -16.44
N THR A 73 1.33 -22.99 -16.73
CA THR A 73 1.33 -24.04 -15.70
C THR A 73 2.72 -24.27 -15.13
N GLY A 74 2.80 -24.85 -13.93
CA GLY A 74 4.09 -25.28 -13.37
C GLY A 74 4.79 -26.32 -14.25
N GLY A 75 4.02 -27.19 -14.91
CA GLY A 75 4.55 -28.14 -15.90
C GLY A 75 5.18 -27.45 -17.10
N GLN A 76 4.56 -26.40 -17.64
CA GLN A 76 5.16 -25.59 -18.71
C GLN A 76 6.44 -24.89 -18.25
N ALA A 77 6.45 -24.32 -17.04
CA ALA A 77 7.65 -23.70 -16.49
C ALA A 77 8.83 -24.70 -16.40
N ASN A 78 8.57 -25.92 -15.91
CA ASN A 78 9.58 -26.98 -15.85
C ASN A 78 10.05 -27.43 -17.24
N LEU A 79 9.15 -27.50 -18.22
CA LEU A 79 9.51 -27.80 -19.60
C LEU A 79 10.48 -26.75 -20.16
N PHE A 80 10.25 -25.46 -19.90
CA PHE A 80 11.11 -24.38 -20.36
C PHE A 80 12.50 -24.40 -19.69
N LEU A 81 12.56 -24.80 -18.42
CA LEU A 81 13.80 -24.90 -17.64
C LEU A 81 14.61 -26.18 -17.91
N ASN A 82 14.00 -27.21 -18.50
CA ASN A 82 14.62 -28.53 -18.68
C ASN A 82 15.97 -28.46 -19.42
N LYS A 83 16.07 -27.60 -20.45
CA LYS A 83 17.33 -27.41 -21.21
C LYS A 83 18.48 -26.83 -20.39
N TYR A 84 18.19 -26.26 -19.21
CA TYR A 84 19.18 -25.75 -18.27
C TYR A 84 19.45 -26.72 -17.11
N GLY A 85 18.83 -27.91 -17.10
CA GLY A 85 18.91 -28.85 -15.99
C GLY A 85 18.23 -28.35 -14.71
N ARG A 86 17.27 -27.44 -14.83
CA ARG A 86 16.59 -26.77 -13.70
C ARG A 86 15.09 -27.01 -13.73
N LYS A 87 14.43 -26.73 -12.61
CA LYS A 87 12.97 -26.75 -12.44
C LYS A 87 12.55 -25.66 -11.45
N ILE A 88 11.28 -25.26 -11.48
CA ILE A 88 10.75 -24.37 -10.43
C ILE A 88 10.71 -25.11 -9.09
N GLY A 89 10.88 -24.36 -8.00
CA GLY A 89 10.84 -24.91 -6.64
C GLY A 89 9.49 -25.55 -6.30
N PRO A 90 8.37 -24.82 -6.43
CA PRO A 90 7.05 -25.34 -6.09
C PRO A 90 6.67 -26.55 -6.95
N ASP A 91 6.27 -27.64 -6.29
CA ASP A 91 5.92 -28.91 -6.94
C ASP A 91 4.58 -29.49 -6.45
N PRO A 92 3.47 -28.71 -6.47
CA PRO A 92 2.18 -29.25 -6.08
C PRO A 92 1.84 -30.49 -6.88
N SER A 93 1.08 -31.43 -6.30
CA SER A 93 0.63 -32.63 -7.02
C SER A 93 -0.11 -32.32 -8.32
N SER A 94 -0.70 -31.12 -8.41
CA SER A 94 -1.37 -30.58 -9.59
C SER A 94 -0.46 -29.79 -10.54
N VAL A 95 0.88 -29.83 -10.42
CA VAL A 95 1.84 -28.98 -11.15
C VAL A 95 1.60 -28.89 -12.67
N ASN A 96 1.15 -29.98 -13.30
CA ASN A 96 0.89 -30.02 -14.75
C ASN A 96 -0.34 -29.21 -15.18
N VAL A 97 -1.28 -28.93 -14.27
CA VAL A 97 -2.52 -28.20 -14.53
C VAL A 97 -2.66 -26.93 -13.69
N ALA A 98 -1.92 -26.82 -12.58
CA ALA A 98 -1.88 -25.66 -11.73
C ALA A 98 -1.15 -24.52 -12.43
N LYS A 99 -1.87 -23.41 -12.60
CA LYS A 99 -1.36 -22.16 -13.17
C LYS A 99 -0.47 -21.43 -12.16
N ILE A 100 0.59 -20.76 -12.61
CA ILE A 100 1.57 -20.03 -11.80
C ILE A 100 0.88 -19.03 -10.87
N GLY A 101 -0.13 -18.29 -11.36
CA GLY A 101 -0.88 -17.36 -10.51
C GLY A 101 -1.55 -18.06 -9.32
N GLY A 102 -2.06 -19.28 -9.52
CA GLY A 102 -2.64 -20.09 -8.45
C GLY A 102 -1.59 -20.73 -7.53
N ILE A 103 -0.44 -21.13 -8.07
CA ILE A 103 0.70 -21.67 -7.30
C ILE A 103 1.19 -20.62 -6.30
N VAL A 104 1.45 -19.40 -6.78
CA VAL A 104 1.92 -18.27 -5.94
C VAL A 104 0.85 -17.85 -4.94
N ALA A 105 -0.40 -17.65 -5.37
CA ALA A 105 -1.49 -17.19 -4.50
C ALA A 105 -1.82 -18.16 -3.35
N ASN A 106 -1.52 -19.46 -3.51
CA ASN A 106 -1.76 -20.47 -2.48
C ASN A 106 -0.50 -20.87 -1.72
N ASN A 107 0.63 -20.18 -1.92
CA ASN A 107 1.93 -20.61 -1.41
C ASN A 107 2.19 -22.11 -1.65
N ALA A 108 1.90 -22.57 -2.86
CA ALA A 108 1.87 -24.00 -3.12
C ALA A 108 3.24 -24.64 -2.93
N SER A 109 3.21 -25.89 -2.50
CA SER A 109 4.33 -26.77 -2.22
C SER A 109 3.93 -28.23 -2.52
N GLY A 110 4.87 -29.15 -2.41
CA GLY A 110 4.65 -30.58 -2.60
C GLY A 110 5.73 -31.44 -1.94
N MET A 111 5.66 -32.75 -2.19
CA MET A 111 6.43 -33.77 -1.46
C MET A 111 7.95 -33.64 -1.65
N CYS A 112 8.42 -33.13 -2.78
CA CYS A 112 9.86 -33.06 -3.06
C CYS A 112 10.46 -31.67 -2.79
N CYS A 113 9.65 -30.61 -2.66
CA CYS A 113 10.16 -29.25 -2.40
C CYS A 113 10.37 -28.94 -0.91
N GLY A 114 9.70 -29.69 -0.01
CA GLY A 114 9.70 -29.41 1.43
C GLY A 114 9.34 -27.95 1.76
N PHE A 115 9.83 -27.46 2.91
CA PHE A 115 9.68 -26.05 3.29
C PHE A 115 10.56 -25.11 2.44
N LYS A 116 11.77 -25.55 2.09
CA LYS A 116 12.81 -24.69 1.50
C LYS A 116 12.51 -24.20 0.08
N HIS A 117 11.69 -24.95 -0.67
CA HIS A 117 11.45 -24.66 -2.08
C HIS A 117 9.97 -24.41 -2.40
N ASN A 118 9.17 -23.98 -1.42
CA ASN A 118 7.82 -23.50 -1.67
C ASN A 118 7.83 -22.16 -2.44
N SER A 119 6.63 -21.69 -2.81
CA SER A 119 6.51 -20.48 -3.63
C SER A 119 7.09 -19.25 -2.94
N TYR A 120 6.91 -19.10 -1.62
CA TYR A 120 7.44 -17.95 -0.88
C TYR A 120 8.97 -17.91 -0.82
N ASN A 121 9.61 -19.06 -0.62
CA ASN A 121 11.08 -19.13 -0.49
C ASN A 121 11.80 -19.06 -1.85
N THR A 122 11.08 -19.18 -2.96
CA THR A 122 11.66 -19.19 -4.32
C THR A 122 11.22 -18.02 -5.18
N LEU A 123 10.25 -17.22 -4.71
CA LEU A 123 9.82 -16.00 -5.39
C LEU A 123 10.85 -14.89 -5.16
N GLN A 124 11.47 -14.43 -6.24
CA GLN A 124 12.42 -13.32 -6.21
C GLN A 124 11.72 -11.96 -6.39
N ASP A 125 10.90 -11.84 -7.43
CA ASP A 125 10.17 -10.62 -7.78
C ASP A 125 8.71 -10.95 -8.10
N ILE A 126 7.81 -9.98 -7.89
CA ILE A 126 6.40 -10.08 -8.29
C ILE A 126 5.88 -8.72 -8.79
N ARG A 127 5.03 -8.78 -9.83
CA ARG A 127 4.17 -7.68 -10.22
C ARG A 127 2.74 -7.98 -9.74
N VAL A 128 2.20 -7.12 -8.89
CA VAL A 128 0.91 -7.33 -8.21
C VAL A 128 0.00 -6.11 -8.40
N ILE A 129 -1.30 -6.38 -8.54
CA ILE A 129 -2.37 -5.38 -8.59
C ILE A 129 -3.19 -5.51 -7.32
N PHE A 130 -3.34 -4.42 -6.58
CA PHE A 130 -4.08 -4.37 -5.33
C PHE A 130 -5.58 -4.11 -5.58
N SER A 131 -6.40 -4.35 -4.56
CA SER A 131 -7.86 -4.20 -4.63
C SER A 131 -8.34 -2.77 -4.88
N ASP A 132 -7.48 -1.78 -4.65
CA ASP A 132 -7.73 -0.36 -4.95
C ASP A 132 -7.22 0.06 -6.34
N GLY A 133 -6.66 -0.88 -7.11
CA GLY A 133 -6.14 -0.65 -8.46
C GLY A 133 -4.68 -0.21 -8.50
N GLN A 134 -4.00 -0.07 -7.36
CA GLN A 134 -2.56 0.22 -7.37
C GLN A 134 -1.77 -0.96 -7.92
N VAL A 135 -0.70 -0.67 -8.66
CA VAL A 135 0.21 -1.68 -9.23
C VAL A 135 1.58 -1.53 -8.61
N LEU A 136 2.16 -2.64 -8.16
CA LEU A 136 3.52 -2.72 -7.63
C LEU A 136 4.30 -3.77 -8.39
N ASP A 137 5.42 -3.35 -8.98
CA ASP A 137 6.46 -4.24 -9.48
C ASP A 137 7.64 -4.21 -8.51
N THR A 138 7.86 -5.30 -7.77
CA THR A 138 8.92 -5.35 -6.74
C THR A 138 10.32 -5.34 -7.32
N LYS A 139 10.48 -5.64 -8.61
CA LYS A 139 11.78 -5.57 -9.31
C LYS A 139 12.14 -4.11 -9.62
N SER A 140 11.15 -3.29 -9.95
CA SER A 140 11.36 -1.91 -10.39
C SER A 140 11.56 -0.98 -9.21
N VAL A 141 12.74 -0.35 -9.12
CA VAL A 141 13.04 0.68 -8.11
C VAL A 141 12.01 1.81 -8.17
N ASP A 142 11.77 2.35 -9.37
CA ASP A 142 10.79 3.41 -9.62
C ASP A 142 9.36 3.00 -9.22
N SER A 143 8.95 1.77 -9.51
CA SER A 143 7.63 1.28 -9.09
C SER A 143 7.51 1.17 -7.58
N ARG A 144 8.56 0.72 -6.88
CA ARG A 144 8.57 0.62 -5.42
C ARG A 144 8.52 1.99 -4.77
N GLU A 145 9.27 2.96 -5.28
CA GLU A 145 9.29 4.32 -4.77
C GLU A 145 7.93 4.99 -4.96
N LYS A 146 7.35 4.93 -6.17
CA LYS A 146 5.99 5.42 -6.45
C LYS A 146 4.95 4.77 -5.55
N PHE A 147 5.01 3.44 -5.42
CA PHE A 147 4.07 2.72 -4.55
C PHE A 147 4.24 3.12 -3.08
N ALA A 148 5.46 3.28 -2.58
CA ALA A 148 5.73 3.66 -1.20
C ALA A 148 5.30 5.12 -0.90
N ILE A 149 5.33 5.99 -1.91
CA ILE A 149 4.75 7.33 -1.84
C ILE A 149 3.22 7.26 -1.75
N ILE A 150 2.57 6.58 -2.70
CA ILE A 150 1.09 6.52 -2.78
C ILE A 150 0.50 5.78 -1.57
N SER A 151 1.15 4.71 -1.11
CA SER A 151 0.75 3.95 0.08
C SER A 151 1.09 4.63 1.40
N GLY A 152 1.79 5.77 1.38
CA GLY A 152 2.18 6.51 2.58
C GLY A 152 3.23 5.82 3.45
N VAL A 153 3.95 4.83 2.91
CA VAL A 153 5.00 4.09 3.61
C VAL A 153 6.32 4.86 3.61
N SER A 154 6.67 5.54 2.51
CA SER A 154 7.84 6.43 2.40
C SER A 154 7.49 7.88 2.05
N GLY A 155 6.25 8.15 1.61
CA GLY A 155 5.84 9.50 1.24
C GLY A 155 5.96 10.52 2.38
N ASN A 156 5.91 10.06 3.63
CA ASN A 156 6.11 10.90 4.81
C ASN A 156 7.57 11.30 5.00
N ASP A 157 8.53 10.46 4.63
CA ASP A 157 9.96 10.78 4.82
C ASP A 157 10.42 11.81 3.78
N LEU A 158 9.93 11.71 2.54
CA LEU A 158 10.22 12.68 1.48
C LEU A 158 9.52 14.02 1.76
N LEU A 159 8.27 13.98 2.22
CA LEU A 159 7.55 15.14 2.73
C LEU A 159 8.28 15.76 3.94
N LEU A 160 8.77 14.94 4.86
CA LEU A 160 9.54 15.39 6.03
C LEU A 160 10.85 16.04 5.60
N GLU A 161 11.58 15.46 4.65
CA GLU A 161 12.85 16.01 4.13
C GLU A 161 12.63 17.38 3.51
N GLU A 162 11.66 17.52 2.61
CA GLU A 162 11.35 18.79 1.95
C GLU A 162 10.85 19.84 2.96
N LEU A 163 9.97 19.47 3.89
CA LEU A 163 9.51 20.39 4.93
C LEU A 163 10.64 20.78 5.91
N SER A 164 11.55 19.87 6.23
CA SER A 164 12.68 20.15 7.13
C SER A 164 13.69 21.13 6.54
N LYS A 165 13.76 21.25 5.21
CA LYS A 165 14.57 22.29 4.53
C LYS A 165 14.00 23.70 4.76
N LEU A 166 12.72 23.80 5.10
CA LEU A 166 11.96 25.05 5.07
C LEU A 166 11.40 25.44 6.44
N THR A 167 11.22 24.48 7.34
CA THR A 167 10.62 24.67 8.66
C THR A 167 11.33 23.80 9.69
N HIS A 168 11.18 24.14 10.98
CA HIS A 168 11.49 23.20 12.05
C HIS A 168 10.40 22.12 12.07
N CYS A 169 10.75 20.91 11.65
CA CYS A 169 9.86 19.76 11.68
C CYS A 169 10.35 18.74 12.72
N HIS A 170 9.43 18.23 13.53
CA HIS A 170 9.72 17.16 14.49
C HIS A 170 8.93 15.91 14.11
N LYS A 171 9.63 14.81 13.87
CA LYS A 171 8.99 13.50 13.65
C LYS A 171 8.46 12.99 14.99
N PHE A 172 7.15 12.74 15.05
CA PHE A 172 6.51 12.11 16.20
C PHE A 172 5.93 10.76 15.80
N GLU A 173 6.61 9.68 16.17
CA GLU A 173 6.21 8.33 15.79
C GLU A 173 5.25 7.75 16.82
N THR A 174 4.02 7.46 16.40
CA THR A 174 3.06 6.71 17.23
C THR A 174 2.90 5.31 16.67
N TYR A 175 3.45 4.31 17.37
CA TYR A 175 3.28 2.91 16.96
C TYR A 175 1.98 2.35 17.56
N LEU A 176 1.05 1.95 16.69
CA LEU A 176 -0.18 1.25 17.10
C LEU A 176 0.01 -0.23 17.37
N ARG A 177 1.15 -0.80 16.98
CA ARG A 177 1.36 -2.25 17.00
C ARG A 177 1.98 -2.78 18.29
N VAL A 178 2.41 -1.89 19.18
CA VAL A 178 2.80 -2.23 20.55
C VAL A 178 2.22 -1.13 21.41
N PHE A 179 1.49 -1.48 22.47
CA PHE A 179 0.87 -0.55 23.40
C PHE A 179 1.96 0.29 24.09
N ILE A 180 2.42 1.35 23.45
CA ILE A 180 3.24 2.36 24.13
C ILE A 180 2.35 2.96 25.21
N ASP A 181 2.88 3.00 26.42
CA ASP A 181 2.20 3.57 27.57
C ASP A 181 1.88 5.05 27.31
N LEU A 182 0.73 5.52 27.80
CA LEU A 182 0.32 6.91 27.57
C LEU A 182 1.32 7.89 28.18
N ASP A 183 1.93 7.55 29.31
CA ASP A 183 2.90 8.39 30.00
C ASP A 183 4.21 8.49 29.18
N GLU A 184 4.65 7.39 28.57
CA GLU A 184 5.82 7.38 27.67
C GLU A 184 5.59 8.23 26.40
N LEU A 185 4.38 8.15 25.83
CA LEU A 185 3.95 9.00 24.72
C LEU A 185 3.92 10.48 25.11
N LEU A 186 3.41 10.79 26.29
CA LEU A 186 3.30 12.15 26.82
C LEU A 186 4.69 12.76 27.09
N ASP A 187 5.60 11.99 27.67
CA ASP A 187 6.99 12.40 27.88
C ASP A 187 7.71 12.68 26.56
N THR A 188 7.50 11.85 25.55
CA THR A 188 8.07 12.06 24.21
C THR A 188 7.50 13.32 23.57
N TYR A 189 6.19 13.55 23.68
CA TYR A 189 5.55 14.76 23.17
C TYR A 189 6.11 16.01 23.86
N ASN A 190 6.18 15.99 25.19
CA ASN A 190 6.67 17.13 25.97
C ASN A 190 8.13 17.42 25.62
N LYS A 191 9.02 16.41 25.50
CA LYS A 191 10.41 16.62 25.09
C LYS A 191 10.54 17.36 23.75
N LEU A 192 9.61 17.14 22.82
CA LEU A 192 9.63 17.76 21.49
C LEU A 192 8.93 19.13 21.45
N PHE A 193 7.87 19.33 22.25
CA PHE A 193 6.95 20.47 22.11
C PHE A 193 6.74 21.29 23.39
N LEU A 194 7.59 21.11 24.41
CA LEU A 194 7.45 21.66 25.78
C LEU A 194 7.12 23.16 25.85
N HIS A 195 7.60 23.95 24.88
CA HIS A 195 7.42 25.39 24.85
C HIS A 195 6.67 25.93 23.62
N ASN A 196 6.46 25.11 22.59
CA ASN A 196 5.84 25.53 21.33
C ASN A 196 4.87 24.47 20.82
N GLN A 197 3.60 24.84 20.72
CA GLN A 197 2.58 24.00 20.10
C GLN A 197 2.77 23.96 18.57
N PRO A 198 2.51 22.82 17.91
CA PRO A 198 2.67 22.72 16.48
C PRO A 198 1.65 23.60 15.74
N ASP A 199 2.12 24.36 14.75
CA ASP A 199 1.29 25.17 13.85
C ASP A 199 0.57 24.31 12.77
N ILE A 200 1.17 23.16 12.44
CA ILE A 200 0.70 22.20 11.44
C ILE A 200 0.92 20.79 12.00
N ILE A 201 -0.09 19.93 11.88
CA ILE A 201 0.00 18.52 12.24
C ILE A 201 -0.20 17.70 10.98
N ILE A 202 0.79 16.88 10.64
CA ILE A 202 0.74 15.96 9.51
C ILE A 202 0.56 14.55 10.06
N ALA A 203 -0.63 13.97 9.83
CA ALA A 203 -0.91 12.60 10.22
C ALA A 203 -1.09 11.71 9.00
N THR A 204 -0.34 10.63 8.99
CA THR A 204 -0.16 9.74 7.84
C THR A 204 -1.33 8.77 7.66
N SER A 205 -2.10 8.56 8.73
CA SER A 205 -3.32 7.76 8.74
C SER A 205 -4.27 8.21 9.85
N LEU A 206 -5.53 7.79 9.75
CA LEU A 206 -6.51 8.00 10.81
C LEU A 206 -6.04 7.40 12.14
N ASP A 207 -5.44 6.21 12.12
CA ASP A 207 -5.09 5.54 13.36
C ASP A 207 -3.90 6.22 14.05
N VAL A 208 -2.90 6.71 13.29
CA VAL A 208 -1.82 7.56 13.81
C VAL A 208 -2.40 8.81 14.50
N PHE A 209 -3.38 9.47 13.86
CA PHE A 209 -4.03 10.63 14.46
C PHE A 209 -4.80 10.29 15.74
N LYS A 210 -5.49 9.14 15.80
CA LYS A 210 -6.17 8.68 17.03
C LYS A 210 -5.17 8.47 18.17
N SER A 211 -4.01 7.89 17.88
CA SER A 211 -2.97 7.70 18.90
C SER A 211 -2.48 9.03 19.44
N LEU A 212 -2.23 10.02 18.58
CA LEU A 212 -1.88 11.38 18.99
C LEU A 212 -3.00 12.04 19.80
N ASN A 213 -4.26 11.82 19.42
CA ASN A 213 -5.41 12.40 20.12
C ASN A 213 -5.53 11.95 21.59
N ARG A 214 -5.06 10.75 21.93
CA ARG A 214 -4.98 10.28 23.33
C ARG A 214 -4.11 11.18 24.20
N ILE A 215 -3.04 11.74 23.63
CA ILE A 215 -2.16 12.70 24.31
C ILE A 215 -2.91 14.02 24.51
N PHE A 216 -3.62 14.49 23.48
CA PHE A 216 -4.40 15.73 23.51
C PHE A 216 -5.56 15.73 24.51
N GLU A 217 -5.96 14.57 25.05
CA GLU A 217 -6.90 14.48 26.18
C GLU A 217 -6.26 14.86 27.52
N LYS A 218 -4.92 14.78 27.64
CA LYS A 218 -4.15 15.05 28.86
C LYS A 218 -3.46 16.41 28.85
N ILE A 219 -3.25 17.00 27.67
CA ILE A 219 -2.57 18.29 27.49
C ILE A 219 -3.45 19.29 26.75
N THR A 220 -3.03 20.54 26.70
CA THR A 220 -3.69 21.55 25.86
C THR A 220 -3.58 21.17 24.39
N THR A 221 -4.71 20.80 23.78
CA THR A 221 -4.80 20.45 22.37
C THR A 221 -4.52 21.66 21.47
N PRO A 222 -3.67 21.55 20.43
CA PRO A 222 -3.37 22.64 19.50
C PRO A 222 -4.50 22.85 18.47
N LYS A 223 -5.72 23.21 18.91
CA LYS A 223 -6.92 23.32 18.04
C LYS A 223 -6.78 24.28 16.86
N ALA A 224 -5.86 25.24 16.95
CA ALA A 224 -5.54 26.19 15.88
C ALA A 224 -4.62 25.60 14.78
N ALA A 225 -3.99 24.45 15.05
CA ALA A 225 -3.13 23.79 14.10
C ALA A 225 -3.89 23.39 12.84
N THR A 226 -3.23 23.52 11.70
CA THR A 226 -3.77 22.98 10.44
C THR A 226 -3.47 21.50 10.35
N ILE A 227 -4.51 20.69 10.15
CA ILE A 227 -4.36 19.24 10.06
C ILE A 227 -4.45 18.79 8.61
N THR A 228 -3.48 18.00 8.17
CA THR A 228 -3.57 17.34 6.87
C THR A 228 -4.51 16.14 6.94
N ILE A 229 -5.36 15.99 5.93
CA ILE A 229 -6.43 14.99 5.91
C ILE A 229 -6.25 14.10 4.69
N THR A 230 -6.04 12.80 4.92
CA THR A 230 -5.86 11.80 3.85
C THR A 230 -7.15 11.09 3.45
N SER A 231 -8.25 11.25 4.20
CA SER A 231 -9.53 10.64 3.87
C SER A 231 -10.73 11.35 4.49
N LEU A 232 -11.92 11.18 3.88
CA LEU A 232 -13.21 11.62 4.43
C LEU A 232 -13.48 11.09 5.85
N LYS A 233 -13.04 9.86 6.17
CA LYS A 233 -13.18 9.29 7.51
C LYS A 233 -12.34 10.06 8.53
N MET A 234 -11.10 10.39 8.16
CA MET A 234 -10.22 11.22 8.98
C MET A 234 -10.77 12.64 9.14
N LEU A 235 -11.29 13.24 8.07
CA LEU A 235 -11.94 14.56 8.14
C LEU A 235 -13.04 14.61 9.20
N LYS A 236 -13.95 13.64 9.16
CA LYS A 236 -15.06 13.56 10.12
C LYS A 236 -14.55 13.42 11.55
N PHE A 237 -13.55 12.56 11.76
CA PHE A 237 -12.95 12.36 13.09
C PHE A 237 -12.25 13.61 13.60
N VAL A 238 -11.41 14.25 12.79
CA VAL A 238 -10.66 15.46 13.15
C VAL A 238 -11.61 16.61 13.51
N ASN A 239 -12.67 16.81 12.74
CA ASN A 239 -13.68 17.83 13.03
C ASN A 239 -14.41 17.57 14.36
N GLN A 240 -14.66 16.30 14.73
CA GLN A 240 -15.26 15.95 16.03
C GLN A 240 -14.34 16.29 17.21
N GLN A 241 -13.02 16.28 17.01
CA GLN A 241 -12.05 16.68 18.04
C GLN A 241 -11.91 18.22 18.17
N GLY A 242 -12.65 18.99 17.36
CA GLY A 242 -12.71 20.45 17.45
C GLY A 242 -11.66 21.20 16.64
N PHE A 243 -10.89 20.50 15.80
CA PHE A 243 -10.02 21.14 14.82
C PHE A 243 -10.85 21.64 13.63
N LYS A 244 -10.65 22.90 13.25
CA LYS A 244 -11.41 23.55 12.17
C LYS A 244 -10.57 23.80 10.92
N ASN A 245 -9.25 23.87 11.06
CA ASN A 245 -8.32 24.13 9.97
C ASN A 245 -7.85 22.79 9.39
N THR A 246 -8.26 22.48 8.15
CA THR A 246 -7.87 21.24 7.49
C THR A 246 -7.38 21.46 6.06
N LEU A 247 -6.34 20.71 5.68
CA LEU A 247 -5.85 20.62 4.32
C LEU A 247 -6.20 19.23 3.77
N LYS A 248 -7.08 19.17 2.78
CA LYS A 248 -7.45 17.91 2.13
C LYS A 248 -6.33 17.47 1.17
N LEU A 249 -5.77 16.30 1.41
CA LEU A 249 -4.71 15.68 0.62
C LEU A 249 -5.25 14.66 -0.40
N GLU A 250 -6.55 14.69 -0.67
CA GLU A 250 -7.18 13.71 -1.55
C GLU A 250 -6.59 13.83 -2.97
N LYS A 251 -5.81 12.82 -3.38
CA LYS A 251 -5.22 12.59 -4.73
C LYS A 251 -3.94 13.36 -5.10
N LEU A 252 -3.00 13.56 -4.19
CA LEU A 252 -1.88 14.46 -4.48
C LEU A 252 -0.52 13.79 -4.28
N ASP A 253 0.30 13.89 -5.33
CA ASP A 253 1.74 13.67 -5.32
C ASP A 253 2.39 14.49 -4.19
N ASN A 254 3.42 13.93 -3.53
CA ASN A 254 4.11 14.56 -2.41
C ASN A 254 4.56 15.99 -2.73
N SER A 255 4.98 16.25 -3.98
CA SER A 255 5.37 17.59 -4.42
C SER A 255 4.23 18.62 -4.28
N TYR A 256 2.98 18.21 -4.58
CA TYR A 256 1.83 19.09 -4.40
C TYR A 256 1.47 19.26 -2.92
N ILE A 257 1.63 18.20 -2.11
CA ILE A 257 1.45 18.29 -0.65
C ILE A 257 2.42 19.32 -0.07
N CYS A 258 3.71 19.24 -0.42
CA CYS A 258 4.73 20.22 -0.03
C CYS A 258 4.33 21.64 -0.47
N GLN A 259 3.93 21.82 -1.73
CA GLN A 259 3.56 23.13 -2.27
C GLN A 259 2.37 23.77 -1.53
N ARG A 260 1.35 22.98 -1.18
CA ARG A 260 0.19 23.48 -0.43
C ARG A 260 0.51 23.83 1.02
N ILE A 261 1.43 23.10 1.64
CA ILE A 261 1.92 23.43 2.98
C ILE A 261 2.73 24.73 2.92
N LEU A 262 3.58 24.88 1.91
CA LEU A 262 4.36 26.10 1.64
C LEU A 262 3.49 27.34 1.51
N GLU A 263 2.48 27.30 0.64
CA GLU A 263 1.53 28.40 0.45
C GLU A 263 0.85 28.81 1.76
N PHE A 264 0.55 27.83 2.63
CA PHE A 264 -0.09 28.07 3.91
C PHE A 264 0.87 28.68 4.95
N THR A 265 2.11 28.19 5.03
CA THR A 265 3.14 28.74 5.92
C THR A 265 3.49 30.18 5.54
N GLU A 266 3.66 30.45 4.24
CA GLU A 266 3.93 31.81 3.74
C GLU A 266 2.77 32.77 4.01
N ALA A 267 1.53 32.34 3.81
CA ALA A 267 0.35 33.14 4.14
C ALA A 267 0.28 33.52 5.63
N LYS A 268 0.66 32.60 6.53
CA LYS A 268 0.76 32.87 7.98
C LYS A 268 1.88 33.86 8.29
N ASP A 269 3.06 33.74 7.68
CA ASP A 269 4.16 34.68 7.89
C ASP A 269 3.86 36.09 7.38
N VAL A 270 3.15 36.21 6.25
CA VAL A 270 2.67 37.51 5.76
C VAL A 270 1.64 38.12 6.72
N SER A 271 0.77 37.29 7.32
CA SER A 271 -0.21 37.75 8.32
C SER A 271 0.46 38.19 9.64
N ARG A 272 1.51 37.48 10.10
CA ARG A 272 2.33 37.88 11.25
C ARG A 272 3.10 39.18 10.97
N LYS A 273 3.61 39.37 9.75
CA LYS A 273 4.29 40.62 9.33
C LYS A 273 3.35 41.81 9.13
N LYS A 274 2.06 41.59 8.90
CA LYS A 274 1.02 42.65 8.84
C LYS A 274 0.51 43.10 10.22
N HIS A 275 0.97 42.49 11.30
CA HIS A 275 0.76 42.98 12.67
C HIS A 275 2.10 43.23 13.39
N PRO A 276 2.92 44.21 12.97
CA PRO A 276 3.89 44.80 13.88
C PRO A 276 3.16 45.87 14.71
N ALA A 277 3.04 45.62 16.01
CA ALA A 277 2.78 46.58 17.09
C ALA A 277 1.59 47.55 16.95
N THR A 278 0.57 47.36 17.79
CA THR A 278 -0.07 48.49 18.47
C THR A 278 0.04 48.30 19.97
N LYS A 279 1.04 49.00 20.52
CA LYS A 279 1.36 49.38 21.91
C LYS A 279 1.42 48.30 22.98
#